data_AF-A0A9X1ML16-F1
#
_entry.id   AF-A0A9X1ML16-F1
#
_cell.length_a   1.000
_cell.length_b   1.000
_cell.length_c   1.000
_cell.angle_alpha   90.00
_cell.angle_beta   90.00
_cell.angle_gamma   90.00
#
_symmetry.space_group_name_H-M   'P 1'
#
loop_
_entity.id
_entity.type
_entity.pdbx_description
1 polymer ?
#
loop_
_entity_poly.entity_id
_entity_poly.type
_entity_poly.pdbx_seq_one_letter_code
_entity_poly.pdbx_strand_id
1 'polypeptide(L)'
;MADSVTRGLIPLGTVHPYSELPKATEAWIREHFFSIPQNARPDWDDLPQFAQFFTTYLINSFDLIASPGMQRFSPGAHCFCPICSWMIAAPNLQARKVTGKHKSYADRLMVDAIAQLAIEQQVTLEETDIAAWIEQPPQREPAALVAYGRDLFLRMQGVAEGPAILALWRRFAWTPQGSPKPNFRLTVKVILQAEQQLATAILAMKG
;
A
#
# COMPACT_ATOMS: atom_id res chain seq x y z
N MET A 1 21.77 -7.89 10.75
CA MET A 1 20.33 -8.23 10.61
C MET A 1 20.10 -9.60 9.98
N ALA A 2 20.73 -9.97 8.86
CA ALA A 2 20.63 -11.34 8.32
C ALA A 2 21.12 -12.41 9.32
N ASP A 3 22.17 -12.12 10.08
CA ASP A 3 22.77 -13.06 11.05
C ASP A 3 21.84 -13.40 12.24
N SER A 4 20.98 -12.47 12.68
CA SER A 4 20.09 -12.66 13.84
C SER A 4 18.90 -13.60 13.54
N VAL A 5 18.39 -13.57 12.30
CA VAL A 5 17.35 -14.49 11.82
C VAL A 5 17.95 -15.88 11.56
N THR A 6 19.20 -15.93 11.11
CA THR A 6 19.92 -17.20 10.83
C THR A 6 20.27 -17.97 12.11
N ARG A 7 20.44 -17.28 13.25
CA ARG A 7 20.78 -17.88 14.55
C ARG A 7 19.59 -18.45 15.34
N GLY A 8 18.37 -18.48 14.76
CA GLY A 8 17.21 -19.11 15.40
C GLY A 8 16.72 -18.42 16.68
N LEU A 9 17.12 -17.17 16.93
CA LEU A 9 16.73 -16.40 18.13
C LEU A 9 15.27 -15.91 18.09
N ILE A 10 14.56 -16.09 16.98
CA ILE A 10 13.12 -15.82 16.86
C ILE A 10 12.47 -17.11 16.33
N PRO A 11 11.72 -17.86 17.15
CA PRO A 11 10.95 -18.99 16.67
C PRO A 11 9.90 -18.48 15.67
N LEU A 12 10.07 -18.82 14.40
CA LEU A 12 9.14 -18.54 13.30
C LEU A 12 7.95 -19.52 13.34
N GLY A 13 7.35 -19.69 14.52
CA GLY A 13 6.25 -20.59 14.77
C GLY A 13 4.98 -19.80 15.07
N THR A 14 4.05 -19.86 14.12
CA THR A 14 2.61 -19.69 14.33
C THR A 14 2.12 -18.27 14.67
N VAL A 15 1.47 -17.68 13.66
CA VAL A 15 0.36 -16.72 13.72
C VAL A 15 -0.28 -16.57 15.13
N HIS A 16 0.23 -15.64 15.93
CA HIS A 16 -0.41 -15.07 17.13
C HIS A 16 0.12 -13.63 17.31
N PRO A 17 -0.75 -12.64 17.55
CA PRO A 17 -1.61 -12.00 16.58
C PRO A 17 -1.00 -10.67 16.10
N TYR A 18 -1.40 -10.20 14.93
CA TYR A 18 -1.02 -8.90 14.36
C TYR A 18 -1.24 -7.68 15.29
N SER A 19 -1.91 -7.85 16.44
CA SER A 19 -2.05 -6.87 17.51
C SER A 19 -0.75 -6.50 18.22
N GLU A 20 0.27 -7.37 18.21
CA GLU A 20 1.55 -7.10 18.88
C GLU A 20 2.60 -6.47 17.97
N LEU A 21 2.47 -6.65 16.64
CA LEU A 21 3.41 -6.10 15.68
C LEU A 21 3.53 -4.57 15.75
N PRO A 22 2.45 -3.77 15.88
CA PRO A 22 2.57 -2.32 16.06
C PRO A 22 3.36 -1.96 17.32
N LYS A 23 3.10 -2.64 18.44
CA LYS A 23 3.82 -2.40 19.71
C LYS A 23 5.30 -2.79 19.61
N ALA A 24 5.60 -3.92 18.98
CA ALA A 24 6.97 -4.36 18.73
C ALA A 24 7.71 -3.39 17.81
N THR A 25 7.04 -2.90 16.76
CA THR A 25 7.57 -1.89 15.83
C THR A 25 7.84 -0.57 16.55
N GLU A 26 6.89 -0.10 17.36
CA GLU A 26 7.07 1.10 18.19
C GLU A 26 8.27 0.95 19.11
N ALA A 27 8.35 -0.15 19.86
CA ALA A 27 9.47 -0.40 20.79
C ALA A 27 10.82 -0.40 20.06
N TRP A 28 10.89 -1.06 18.90
CA TRP A 28 12.09 -1.09 18.06
C TRP A 28 12.48 0.31 17.57
N ILE A 29 11.51 1.11 17.10
CA ILE A 29 11.79 2.48 16.66
C ILE A 29 12.26 3.35 17.83
N ARG A 30 11.66 3.21 19.04
CA ARG A 30 12.09 3.94 20.23
C ARG A 30 13.54 3.62 20.59
N GLU A 31 13.91 2.34 20.60
CA GLU A 31 15.26 1.89 20.91
C GLU A 31 16.29 2.42 19.90
N HIS A 32 15.92 2.48 18.62
CA HIS A 32 16.83 2.84 17.52
C HIS A 32 16.58 4.23 16.94
N PHE A 33 15.85 5.10 17.63
CA PHE A 33 15.34 6.36 17.07
C PHE A 33 16.43 7.23 16.45
N PHE A 34 17.56 7.38 17.16
CA PHE A 34 18.70 8.17 16.70
C PHE A 34 19.55 7.48 15.62
N SER A 35 19.36 6.19 15.39
CA SER A 35 20.01 5.42 14.31
C SER A 35 19.24 5.49 12.99
N ILE A 36 17.95 5.82 13.01
CA ILE A 36 17.14 6.02 11.80
C ILE A 36 17.59 7.32 11.11
N PRO A 37 17.67 7.42 9.77
CA PRO A 37 17.96 8.70 9.10
C PRO A 37 16.90 9.77 9.41
N GLN A 38 17.30 11.04 9.57
CA GLN A 38 16.38 12.12 9.98
C GLN A 38 15.15 12.25 9.07
N ASN A 39 15.31 12.06 7.77
CA ASN A 39 14.22 12.12 6.79
C ASN A 39 13.29 10.87 6.79
N ALA A 40 13.59 9.87 7.61
CA ALA A 40 12.80 8.66 7.79
C ALA A 40 12.35 8.45 9.24
N ARG A 41 12.68 9.39 10.15
CA ARG A 41 12.23 9.37 11.54
C ARG A 41 10.79 9.89 11.61
N PRO A 42 9.87 9.21 12.30
CA PRO A 42 8.59 9.80 12.65
C PRO A 42 8.77 10.88 13.72
N ASP A 43 7.78 11.76 13.81
CA ASP A 43 7.64 12.63 14.98
C ASP A 43 7.35 11.77 16.21
N TRP A 44 7.90 12.18 17.36
CA TRP A 44 7.89 11.35 18.57
C TRP A 44 6.46 11.11 19.09
N ASP A 45 5.61 12.13 18.98
CA ASP A 45 4.21 12.08 19.41
C ASP A 45 3.33 11.23 18.48
N ASP A 46 3.73 11.10 17.21
CA ASP A 46 3.02 10.29 16.20
C ASP A 46 3.52 8.85 16.12
N LEU A 47 4.49 8.48 16.96
CA LEU A 47 5.14 7.19 16.87
C LEU A 47 4.17 5.99 16.95
N PRO A 48 3.14 5.97 17.83
CA PRO A 48 2.17 4.87 17.86
C PRO A 48 1.43 4.70 16.52
N GLN A 49 0.95 5.80 15.93
CA GLN A 49 0.24 5.81 14.65
C GLN A 49 1.18 5.45 13.50
N PHE A 50 2.43 5.91 13.55
CA PHE A 50 3.45 5.54 12.58
C PHE A 50 3.74 4.03 12.61
N ALA A 51 3.83 3.44 13.80
CA ALA A 51 4.05 2.00 13.95
C ALA A 51 2.88 1.18 13.38
N GLN A 52 1.64 1.62 13.59
CA GLN A 52 0.44 1.05 12.94
C GLN A 52 0.53 1.16 11.42
N PHE A 53 0.84 2.34 10.91
CA PHE A 53 0.95 2.59 9.49
C PHE A 53 2.06 1.75 8.81
N PHE A 54 3.20 1.61 9.48
CA PHE A 54 4.34 0.84 9.01
C PHE A 54 4.06 -0.67 9.00
N THR A 55 3.42 -1.18 10.05
CA THR A 55 3.08 -2.61 10.10
C THR A 55 2.02 -2.98 9.06
N THR A 56 1.00 -2.16 8.88
CA THR A 56 0.01 -2.36 7.81
C THR A 56 0.64 -2.28 6.42
N TYR A 57 1.66 -1.45 6.20
CA TYR A 57 2.45 -1.47 4.95
C TYR A 57 3.08 -2.85 4.70
N LEU A 58 3.73 -3.41 5.71
CA LEU A 58 4.37 -4.72 5.62
C LEU A 58 3.35 -5.83 5.34
N ILE A 59 2.24 -5.82 6.07
CA ILE A 59 1.14 -6.80 5.93
C ILE A 59 0.54 -6.74 4.52
N ASN A 60 0.22 -5.53 4.05
CA ASN A 60 -0.42 -5.32 2.74
C ASN A 60 0.51 -5.71 1.58
N SER A 61 1.82 -5.50 1.74
CA SER A 61 2.74 -5.50 0.61
C SER A 61 3.63 -6.72 0.52
N PHE A 62 3.89 -7.43 1.62
CA PHE A 62 4.90 -8.49 1.65
C PHE A 62 4.45 -9.78 2.31
N ASP A 63 5.05 -10.87 1.84
CA ASP A 63 5.07 -12.17 2.48
C ASP A 63 6.43 -12.35 3.16
N LEU A 64 6.42 -12.86 4.41
CA LEU A 64 7.63 -13.28 5.11
C LEU A 64 7.84 -14.78 4.88
N ILE A 65 8.85 -15.13 4.09
CA ILE A 65 9.21 -16.50 3.73
C ILE A 65 10.46 -16.90 4.50
N ALA A 66 10.32 -17.89 5.39
CA ALA A 66 11.41 -18.34 6.27
C ALA A 66 12.63 -18.86 5.48
N SER A 67 12.40 -19.53 4.36
CA SER A 67 13.47 -20.09 3.51
C SER A 67 13.20 -19.73 2.05
N PRO A 68 13.59 -18.52 1.61
CA PRO A 68 13.19 -17.94 0.33
C PRO A 68 13.95 -18.52 -0.88
N GLY A 69 14.88 -19.45 -0.65
CA GLY A 69 15.71 -20.06 -1.69
C GLY A 69 16.73 -19.08 -2.29
N MET A 70 17.04 -19.27 -3.56
CA MET A 70 18.03 -18.47 -4.29
C MET A 70 17.35 -17.69 -5.41
N GLN A 71 17.84 -16.48 -5.70
CA GLN A 71 17.42 -15.66 -6.83
C GLN A 71 18.62 -15.27 -7.69
N ARG A 72 18.39 -15.15 -9.01
CA ARG A 72 19.39 -14.63 -9.93
C ARG A 72 19.48 -13.12 -9.78
N PHE A 73 20.68 -12.62 -9.48
CA PHE A 73 20.97 -11.22 -9.32
C PHE A 73 21.93 -10.75 -10.40
N SER A 74 21.69 -9.57 -10.94
CA SER A 74 22.64 -8.84 -11.77
C SER A 74 22.62 -7.37 -11.36
N PRO A 75 23.79 -6.72 -11.14
CA PRO A 75 23.86 -5.30 -10.82
C PRO A 75 23.10 -4.46 -11.86
N GLY A 76 22.13 -3.66 -11.44
CA GLY A 76 21.34 -2.81 -12.35
C GLY A 76 20.43 -3.55 -13.34
N ALA A 77 20.25 -4.86 -13.21
CA ALA A 77 19.33 -5.69 -14.00
C ALA A 77 19.47 -5.57 -15.54
N HIS A 78 20.65 -5.18 -16.03
CA HIS A 78 20.88 -4.86 -17.44
C HIS A 78 21.30 -6.07 -18.29
N CYS A 79 21.86 -7.12 -17.68
CA CYS A 79 22.29 -8.33 -18.39
C CYS A 79 22.22 -9.57 -17.49
N PHE A 80 21.70 -10.68 -18.01
CA PHE A 80 21.54 -11.93 -17.27
C PHE A 80 22.33 -13.11 -17.85
N CYS A 81 23.48 -12.84 -18.46
CA CYS A 81 24.39 -13.90 -18.91
C CYS A 81 25.10 -14.56 -17.70
N PRO A 82 25.74 -15.72 -17.89
CA PRO A 82 26.49 -16.40 -16.82
C PRO A 82 27.64 -15.59 -16.20
N ILE A 83 28.12 -14.56 -16.89
CA ILE A 83 29.22 -13.69 -16.42
C ILE A 83 28.68 -12.54 -15.56
N CYS A 84 27.56 -11.94 -15.95
CA CYS A 84 27.00 -10.74 -15.31
C CYS A 84 25.92 -11.05 -14.27
N SER A 85 25.63 -12.32 -14.00
CA SER A 85 24.63 -12.72 -13.02
C SER A 85 25.09 -13.87 -12.15
N TRP A 86 24.68 -13.83 -10.88
CA TRP A 86 24.99 -14.84 -9.87
C TRP A 86 23.76 -15.16 -9.04
N MET A 87 23.76 -16.36 -8.44
CA MET A 87 22.71 -16.77 -7.51
C MET A 87 23.02 -16.22 -6.12
N ILE A 88 22.10 -15.44 -5.57
CA ILE A 88 22.16 -14.94 -4.19
C ILE A 88 20.98 -15.49 -3.40
N ALA A 89 21.07 -15.48 -2.07
CA ALA A 89 19.90 -15.74 -1.23
C ALA A 89 18.80 -14.72 -1.57
N ALA A 90 17.59 -15.21 -1.82
CA ALA A 90 16.44 -14.35 -1.97
C ALA A 90 16.12 -13.68 -0.62
N PRO A 91 15.55 -12.46 -0.59
CA PRO A 91 15.13 -11.84 0.64
C PRO A 91 14.00 -12.65 1.28
N ASN A 92 14.01 -12.76 2.62
CA ASN A 92 12.89 -13.35 3.37
C ASN A 92 11.60 -12.54 3.17
N LEU A 93 11.72 -11.23 2.96
CA LEU A 93 10.59 -10.37 2.66
C LEU A 93 10.37 -10.30 1.15
N GLN A 94 9.29 -10.89 0.65
CA GLN A 94 8.96 -10.92 -0.77
C GLN A 94 7.70 -10.12 -1.06
N ALA A 95 7.71 -9.33 -2.13
CA ALA A 95 6.55 -8.55 -2.53
C ALA A 95 5.38 -9.46 -2.94
N ARG A 96 4.19 -9.17 -2.42
CA ARG A 96 2.98 -9.93 -2.73
C ARG A 96 2.58 -9.76 -4.19
N LYS A 97 2.06 -10.84 -4.77
CA LYS A 97 1.53 -10.83 -6.13
C LYS A 97 0.08 -10.35 -6.14
N VAL A 98 -0.22 -9.37 -7.00
CA VAL A 98 -1.58 -8.91 -7.24
C VAL A 98 -2.30 -9.91 -8.15
N THR A 99 -3.44 -10.43 -7.70
CA THR A 99 -4.28 -11.37 -8.44
C THR A 99 -5.57 -10.69 -8.93
N GLY A 100 -6.37 -11.38 -9.75
CA GLY A 100 -7.69 -10.88 -10.17
C GLY A 100 -8.61 -10.56 -8.99
N LYS A 101 -8.62 -11.40 -7.95
CA LYS A 101 -9.42 -11.18 -6.73
C LYS A 101 -9.04 -9.86 -6.02
N HIS A 102 -7.74 -9.55 -5.95
CA HIS A 102 -7.27 -8.30 -5.35
C HIS A 102 -7.69 -7.08 -6.17
N LYS A 103 -7.73 -7.20 -7.50
CA LYS A 103 -8.22 -6.12 -8.38
C LYS A 103 -9.71 -5.85 -8.16
N SER A 104 -10.53 -6.90 -8.13
CA SER A 104 -11.97 -6.78 -7.85
C SER A 104 -12.23 -6.23 -6.45
N TYR A 105 -11.39 -6.56 -5.46
CA TYR A 105 -11.54 -5.95 -4.14
C TYR A 105 -11.17 -4.47 -4.16
N ALA A 106 -10.10 -4.09 -4.87
CA ALA A 106 -9.77 -2.67 -5.07
C ALA A 106 -10.87 -1.90 -5.80
N ASP A 107 -11.63 -2.54 -6.70
CA ASP A 107 -12.82 -1.92 -7.31
C ASP A 107 -13.90 -1.62 -6.26
N ARG A 108 -14.17 -2.57 -5.35
CA ARG A 108 -15.11 -2.33 -4.23
C ARG A 108 -14.65 -1.20 -3.32
N LEU A 109 -13.36 -1.14 -2.96
CA LEU A 109 -12.82 -0.04 -2.15
C LEU A 109 -13.02 1.34 -2.81
N MET A 110 -12.93 1.42 -4.14
CA MET A 110 -13.26 2.66 -4.86
C MET A 110 -14.75 2.98 -4.81
N VAL A 111 -15.61 1.97 -5.00
CA VAL A 111 -17.06 2.13 -4.90
C VAL A 111 -17.46 2.64 -3.51
N ASP A 112 -16.95 2.01 -2.45
CA ASP A 112 -17.21 2.41 -1.05
C ASP A 112 -16.73 3.84 -0.79
N ALA A 113 -15.56 4.20 -1.31
CA ALA A 113 -15.01 5.55 -1.16
C ALA A 113 -15.88 6.61 -1.85
N ILE A 114 -16.40 6.33 -3.05
CA ILE A 114 -17.30 7.23 -3.77
C ILE A 114 -18.68 7.27 -3.12
N ALA A 115 -19.22 6.15 -2.67
CA ALA A 115 -20.51 6.10 -1.98
C ALA A 115 -20.49 7.00 -0.75
N GLN A 116 -19.45 6.90 0.06
CA GLN A 116 -19.28 7.73 1.24
C GLN A 116 -19.03 9.21 0.89
N LEU A 117 -18.28 9.51 -0.17
CA LEU A 117 -18.15 10.88 -0.66
C LEU A 117 -19.50 11.45 -1.15
N ALA A 118 -20.34 10.65 -1.79
CA ALA A 118 -21.67 11.06 -2.23
C ALA A 118 -22.60 11.35 -1.04
N ILE A 119 -22.53 10.52 0.01
CA ILE A 119 -23.22 10.77 1.29
C ILE A 119 -22.79 12.12 1.89
N GLU A 120 -21.49 12.42 1.89
CA GLU A 120 -20.96 13.72 2.36
C GLU A 120 -21.50 14.90 1.53
N GLN A 121 -21.73 14.69 0.23
CA GLN A 121 -22.34 15.68 -0.67
C GLN A 121 -23.89 15.67 -0.67
N GLN A 122 -24.52 14.85 0.17
CA GLN A 122 -25.99 14.69 0.22
C GLN A 122 -26.59 14.30 -1.15
N VAL A 123 -25.91 13.39 -1.86
CA VAL A 123 -26.36 12.78 -3.11
C VAL A 123 -26.50 11.27 -2.89
N THR A 124 -27.65 10.71 -3.26
CA THR A 124 -27.87 9.27 -3.26
C THR A 124 -27.46 8.71 -4.61
N LEU A 125 -26.52 7.78 -4.62
CA LEU A 125 -26.11 7.02 -5.81
C LEU A 125 -26.21 5.53 -5.49
N GLU A 126 -26.74 4.75 -6.43
CA GLU A 126 -26.74 3.29 -6.32
C GLU A 126 -25.34 2.73 -6.56
N GLU A 127 -25.00 1.64 -5.88
CA GLU A 127 -23.67 1.00 -5.98
C GLU A 127 -23.32 0.64 -7.44
N THR A 128 -24.32 0.17 -8.20
CA THR A 128 -24.17 -0.17 -9.62
C THR A 128 -23.85 1.04 -10.49
N ASP A 129 -24.44 2.20 -10.17
CA ASP A 129 -24.21 3.44 -10.92
C ASP A 129 -22.83 3.99 -10.61
N ILE A 130 -22.40 3.91 -9.34
CA ILE A 130 -21.04 4.26 -8.93
C ILE A 130 -20.03 3.38 -9.66
N ALA A 131 -20.23 2.07 -9.67
CA ALA A 131 -19.32 1.12 -10.33
C ALA A 131 -19.19 1.41 -11.83
N ALA A 132 -20.30 1.70 -12.52
CA ALA A 132 -20.27 2.10 -13.93
C ALA A 132 -19.59 3.46 -14.14
N TRP A 133 -19.80 4.40 -13.24
CA TRP A 133 -19.25 5.76 -13.31
C TRP A 133 -17.73 5.80 -13.10
N ILE A 134 -17.18 5.05 -12.13
CA ILE A 134 -15.74 5.03 -11.86
C ILE A 134 -14.91 4.32 -12.94
N GLU A 135 -15.53 3.49 -13.78
CA GLU A 135 -14.85 2.85 -14.90
C GLU A 135 -14.54 3.84 -16.04
N GLN A 136 -15.19 5.01 -16.04
CA GLN A 136 -14.92 6.08 -16.99
C GLN A 136 -13.51 6.67 -16.77
N PRO A 137 -12.71 6.90 -17.85
CA PRO A 137 -11.33 7.35 -17.73
C PRO A 137 -11.08 8.60 -16.87
N PRO A 138 -11.92 9.66 -16.91
CA PRO A 138 -11.71 10.84 -16.07
C PRO A 138 -11.90 10.59 -14.57
N GLN A 139 -12.65 9.56 -14.19
CA GLN A 139 -13.06 9.28 -12.82
C GLN A 139 -12.19 8.20 -12.17
N ARG A 140 -11.69 7.25 -12.97
CA ARG A 140 -10.99 6.05 -12.47
C ARG A 140 -9.77 6.36 -11.60
N GLU A 141 -8.88 7.22 -12.08
CA GLU A 141 -7.67 7.58 -11.34
C GLU A 141 -7.98 8.41 -10.07
N PRO A 142 -8.83 9.46 -10.13
CA PRO A 142 -9.30 10.15 -8.94
C PRO A 142 -9.96 9.25 -7.91
N ALA A 143 -10.81 8.30 -8.33
CA ALA A 143 -11.50 7.38 -7.42
C ALA A 143 -10.49 6.49 -6.69
N ALA A 144 -9.47 6.00 -7.40
CA ALA A 144 -8.39 5.24 -6.79
C ALA A 144 -7.58 6.06 -5.76
N LEU A 145 -7.34 7.35 -6.04
CA LEU A 145 -6.65 8.25 -5.11
C LEU A 145 -7.46 8.51 -3.84
N VAL A 146 -8.77 8.77 -3.96
CA VAL A 146 -9.66 8.98 -2.80
C VAL A 146 -9.76 7.72 -1.95
N ALA A 147 -9.96 6.56 -2.58
CA ALA A 147 -9.98 5.28 -1.88
C ALA A 147 -8.65 4.99 -1.16
N TYR A 148 -7.52 5.29 -1.81
CA TYR A 148 -6.21 5.13 -1.19
C TYR A 148 -6.02 6.10 -0.02
N GLY A 149 -6.46 7.35 -0.16
CA GLY A 149 -6.46 8.33 0.93
C GLY A 149 -7.22 7.85 2.17
N ARG A 150 -8.39 7.24 1.97
CA ARG A 150 -9.18 6.62 3.05
C ARG A 150 -8.46 5.44 3.69
N ASP A 151 -7.83 4.56 2.89
CA ASP A 151 -6.99 3.47 3.40
C ASP A 151 -5.81 3.99 4.25
N LEU A 152 -5.20 5.13 3.90
CA LEU A 152 -4.12 5.71 4.74
C LEU A 152 -4.60 6.01 6.16
N PHE A 153 -5.83 6.52 6.33
CA PHE A 153 -6.42 6.77 7.65
C PHE A 153 -6.72 5.46 8.40
N LEU A 154 -7.28 4.46 7.71
CA LEU A 154 -7.53 3.13 8.28
C LEU A 154 -6.22 2.49 8.78
N ARG A 155 -5.14 2.66 8.02
CA ARG A 155 -3.82 2.14 8.36
C ARG A 155 -3.19 2.81 9.58
N MET A 156 -3.47 4.08 9.82
CA MET A 156 -3.10 4.75 11.07
C MET A 156 -3.81 4.14 12.30
N GLN A 157 -4.96 3.49 12.07
CA GLN A 157 -5.71 2.75 13.09
C GLN A 157 -5.33 1.26 13.16
N GLY A 158 -4.33 0.83 12.37
CA GLY A 158 -3.86 -0.56 12.33
C GLY A 158 -4.69 -1.49 11.44
N VAL A 159 -5.61 -0.96 10.63
CA VAL A 159 -6.42 -1.76 9.71
C VAL A 159 -5.66 -1.99 8.40
N ALA A 160 -5.62 -3.24 7.95
CA ALA A 160 -4.90 -3.69 6.77
C ALA A 160 -5.85 -4.33 5.77
N GLU A 161 -6.01 -3.70 4.60
CA GLU A 161 -6.85 -4.20 3.48
C GLU A 161 -6.14 -5.24 2.59
N GLY A 162 -4.89 -5.58 2.91
CA GLY A 162 -4.12 -6.58 2.21
C GLY A 162 -3.67 -6.14 0.80
N PRO A 163 -3.45 -7.09 -0.12
CA PRO A 163 -2.86 -6.81 -1.44
C PRO A 163 -3.74 -6.01 -2.38
N ALA A 164 -5.01 -5.79 -2.04
CA ALA A 164 -5.90 -4.92 -2.83
C ALA A 164 -5.38 -3.48 -2.87
N ILE A 165 -4.71 -3.02 -1.82
CA ILE A 165 -4.07 -1.69 -1.79
C ILE A 165 -2.95 -1.57 -2.83
N LEU A 166 -2.20 -2.64 -3.09
CA LEU A 166 -1.24 -2.64 -4.20
C LEU A 166 -1.92 -2.56 -5.57
N ALA A 167 -3.09 -3.20 -5.71
CA ALA A 167 -3.88 -3.09 -6.94
C ALA A 167 -4.42 -1.66 -7.13
N LEU A 168 -4.86 -1.02 -6.04
CA LEU A 168 -5.33 0.36 -6.01
C LEU A 168 -4.20 1.35 -6.35
N TRP A 169 -3.04 1.21 -5.72
CA TRP A 169 -1.84 2.00 -5.99
C TRP A 169 -1.46 2.00 -7.48
N ARG A 170 -1.51 0.82 -8.11
CA ARG A 170 -1.21 0.68 -9.54
C ARG A 170 -2.19 1.45 -10.44
N ARG A 171 -3.39 1.79 -9.99
CA ARG A 171 -4.38 2.53 -10.82
C ARG A 171 -4.00 3.99 -11.04
N PHE A 172 -3.24 4.60 -10.12
CA PHE A 172 -2.82 6.00 -10.26
C PHE A 172 -1.30 6.16 -10.39
N ALA A 173 -0.50 5.21 -9.92
CA ALA A 173 0.96 5.30 -9.95
C ALA A 173 1.61 4.57 -11.15
N TRP A 174 0.83 3.83 -11.96
CA TRP A 174 1.33 3.12 -13.14
C TRP A 174 0.67 3.63 -14.42
N THR A 175 1.37 3.47 -15.53
CA THR A 175 0.89 3.74 -16.89
C THR A 175 -0.08 2.63 -17.33
N PRO A 176 -0.96 2.89 -18.31
CA PRO A 176 -1.81 1.86 -18.90
C PRO A 176 -1.03 0.68 -19.48
N GLN A 177 0.23 0.90 -19.90
CA GLN A 177 1.13 -0.12 -20.44
C GLN A 177 1.75 -1.01 -19.36
N GLY A 178 1.50 -0.74 -18.08
CA GLY A 178 1.97 -1.58 -16.99
C GLY A 178 3.40 -1.27 -16.56
N SER A 179 3.81 0.00 -16.59
CA SER A 179 5.06 0.48 -15.97
C SER A 179 4.78 1.58 -14.95
N PRO A 180 5.59 1.75 -13.89
CA PRO A 180 5.45 2.90 -12.98
C PRO A 180 5.54 4.22 -13.74
N LYS A 181 4.69 5.20 -13.39
CA LYS A 181 4.77 6.56 -13.94
C LYS A 181 6.11 7.19 -13.51
N PRO A 182 6.94 7.68 -14.44
CA PRO A 182 8.24 8.25 -14.10
C PRO A 182 8.05 9.51 -13.25
N ASN A 183 8.88 9.66 -12.22
CA ASN A 183 8.85 10.79 -11.28
C ASN A 183 7.52 10.99 -10.53
N PHE A 184 6.61 10.01 -10.55
CA PHE A 184 5.37 10.10 -9.78
C PHE A 184 5.68 10.22 -8.29
N ARG A 185 5.06 11.21 -7.65
CA ARG A 185 5.12 11.42 -6.20
C ARG A 185 3.71 11.56 -5.68
N LEU A 186 3.32 10.66 -4.78
CA LEU A 186 2.09 10.86 -4.04
C LEU A 186 2.27 12.03 -3.07
N THR A 187 1.38 13.00 -3.14
CA THR A 187 1.34 14.14 -2.22
C THR A 187 -0.09 14.33 -1.73
N VAL A 188 -0.25 14.96 -0.56
CA VAL A 188 -1.56 15.30 -0.01
C VAL A 188 -2.38 16.12 -1.02
N LYS A 189 -1.73 17.06 -1.74
CA LYS A 189 -2.37 17.88 -2.77
C LYS A 189 -3.04 17.04 -3.86
N VAL A 190 -2.41 15.96 -4.32
CA VAL A 190 -2.96 15.10 -5.37
C VAL A 190 -4.22 14.37 -4.89
N ILE A 191 -4.25 13.93 -3.63
CA ILE A 191 -5.44 13.29 -3.04
C ILE A 191 -6.58 14.31 -2.90
N LEU A 192 -6.31 15.47 -2.32
CA LEU A 192 -7.33 16.52 -2.13
C LEU A 192 -7.88 17.05 -3.45
N GLN A 193 -7.04 17.17 -4.49
CA GLN A 193 -7.50 17.55 -5.82
C GLN A 193 -8.42 16.50 -6.45
N ALA A 194 -8.09 15.20 -6.30
CA ALA A 194 -8.94 14.12 -6.75
C ALA A 194 -10.29 14.10 -6.02
N GLU A 195 -10.28 14.28 -4.71
CA GLU A 195 -11.49 14.37 -3.89
C GLU A 195 -12.37 15.54 -4.31
N GLN A 196 -11.80 16.75 -4.46
CA GLN A 196 -12.53 17.93 -4.91
C GLN A 196 -13.12 17.75 -6.31
N GLN A 197 -12.37 17.16 -7.24
CA GLN A 197 -12.83 16.88 -8.60
C GLN A 197 -14.04 15.95 -8.57
N LEU A 198 -13.97 14.86 -7.79
CA LEU A 198 -15.05 13.88 -7.69
C LEU A 198 -16.27 14.45 -6.96
N ALA A 199 -16.08 15.19 -5.87
CA ALA A 199 -17.17 15.87 -5.17
C ALA A 199 -17.94 16.82 -6.11
N THR A 200 -17.21 17.60 -6.91
CA THR A 200 -17.80 18.50 -7.91
C THR A 200 -18.59 17.72 -8.98
N ALA A 201 -18.03 16.60 -9.46
CA ALA A 201 -18.69 15.76 -10.45
C ALA A 201 -19.95 15.06 -9.89
N ILE A 202 -19.91 14.59 -8.64
CA ILE A 202 -21.06 13.99 -7.95
C ILE A 202 -22.18 15.01 -7.78
N LEU A 203 -21.87 16.24 -7.36
CA LEU A 203 -22.87 17.31 -7.25
C LEU A 203 -23.52 17.62 -8.60
N ALA A 204 -22.76 17.56 -9.70
CA ALA A 204 -23.30 17.76 -11.05
C ALA A 204 -24.26 16.65 -11.50
N MET A 205 -24.24 15.47 -10.88
CA MET A 205 -25.20 14.38 -11.17
C MET A 205 -26.57 14.60 -10.52
N LYS A 206 -26.69 15.57 -9.61
CA LYS A 206 -27.95 15.94 -8.94
C LYS A 206 -28.87 16.82 -9.81
N GLY A 207 -28.31 17.47 -10.83
CA GLY A 207 -29.04 18.35 -11.77
C GLY A 207 -29.43 17.63 -13.05
#